data_AF-A0A6V8PU59-F1
#
_entry.id   AF-A0A6V8PU59-F1
#
_cell.length_a   1.000
_cell.length_b   1.000
_cell.length_c   1.000
_cell.angle_alpha   90.00
_cell.angle_beta   90.00
_cell.angle_gamma   90.00
#
_symmetry.space_group_name_H-M   'P 1'
#
loop_
_entity.id
_entity.type
_entity.pdbx_description
1 polymer ?
#
loop_
_entity_poly.entity_id
_entity_poly.type
_entity_poly.pdbx_seq_one_letter_code
_entity_poly.pdbx_strand_id
1 'polypeptide(L)'
;SRFGMHITLAYPEGYDLDPQVIEWTKTNCGAHGTEFQIVHDPCSGYEGAHVVYSRHWMSPRAYVDGEFQKQKEVEMALKYPQWICDEEKMALTTDAIFTHPMPVDRGHEVTDAVASGPRSVIYNVAENRLHVQKALMALTMGNL
;
A
#
# COMPACT_ATOMS: atom_id res chain seq x y z
N SER A 1 3.91 -0.95 -13.97
CA SER A 1 4.47 -1.70 -12.85
C SER A 1 5.67 -2.45 -13.36
N ARG A 2 6.70 -2.68 -12.54
CA ARG A 2 7.87 -3.50 -12.94
C ARG A 2 7.49 -4.94 -13.33
N PHE A 3 6.32 -5.41 -12.91
CA PHE A 3 5.82 -6.76 -13.17
C PHE A 3 4.54 -6.75 -14.01
N GLY A 4 4.27 -5.69 -14.79
CA GLY A 4 3.12 -5.67 -15.71
C GLY A 4 1.75 -5.70 -15.03
N MET A 5 1.64 -5.13 -13.82
CA MET A 5 0.36 -4.88 -13.15
C MET A 5 -0.19 -3.48 -13.51
N HIS A 6 -1.52 -3.36 -13.56
CA HIS A 6 -2.22 -2.07 -13.45
C HIS A 6 -2.14 -1.61 -11.99
N ILE A 7 -1.82 -0.34 -11.76
CA ILE A 7 -1.61 0.21 -10.42
C ILE A 7 -2.56 1.40 -10.21
N THR A 8 -3.42 1.28 -9.20
CA THR A 8 -4.20 2.39 -8.67
C THR A 8 -3.62 2.77 -7.31
N LEU A 9 -3.17 4.01 -7.17
CA LEU A 9 -2.72 4.57 -5.91
C LEU A 9 -3.85 5.43 -5.34
N ALA A 10 -4.48 4.98 -4.25
CA ALA A 10 -5.60 5.67 -3.62
C ALA A 10 -5.15 6.32 -2.30
N TYR A 11 -5.33 7.64 -2.16
CA TYR A 11 -5.03 8.36 -0.92
C TYR A 11 -5.79 9.70 -0.81
N PRO A 12 -6.04 10.22 0.42
CA PRO A 12 -6.65 11.53 0.59
C PRO A 12 -5.68 12.64 0.15
N GLU A 13 -6.18 13.68 -0.49
CA GLU A 13 -5.35 14.82 -0.90
C GLU A 13 -4.48 15.36 0.25
N GLY A 14 -3.23 15.72 -0.05
CA GLY A 14 -2.24 16.16 0.93
C GLY A 14 -1.35 15.05 1.50
N TYR A 15 -1.58 13.79 1.12
CA TYR A 15 -0.71 12.64 1.40
C TYR A 15 0.13 12.23 0.17
N ASP A 16 0.48 13.21 -0.67
CA ASP A 16 1.21 12.96 -1.91
C ASP A 16 2.53 12.22 -1.66
N LEU A 17 2.85 11.27 -2.54
CA LEU A 17 4.13 10.59 -2.53
C LEU A 17 5.18 11.38 -3.31
N ASP A 18 6.43 11.02 -3.12
CA ASP A 18 7.56 11.61 -3.84
C ASP A 18 7.31 11.58 -5.37
N PRO A 19 7.36 12.75 -6.06
CA PRO A 19 7.14 12.83 -7.50
C PRO A 19 8.06 11.91 -8.31
N GLN A 20 9.28 11.65 -7.84
CA GLN A 20 10.21 10.73 -8.50
C GLN A 20 9.68 9.28 -8.47
N VAL A 21 9.09 8.85 -7.36
CA VAL A 21 8.50 7.50 -7.24
C VAL A 21 7.26 7.36 -8.12
N ILE A 22 6.44 8.42 -8.19
CA ILE A 22 5.29 8.47 -9.11
C ILE A 22 5.76 8.32 -10.56
N GLU A 23 6.82 9.05 -10.94
CA GLU A 23 7.35 9.01 -12.30
C GLU A 23 7.95 7.65 -12.66
N TRP A 24 8.70 7.02 -11.74
CA TRP A 24 9.17 5.65 -11.93
C TRP A 24 8.01 4.67 -12.12
N THR A 25 6.92 4.83 -11.37
CA THR A 25 5.76 3.95 -11.48
C THR A 25 5.06 4.11 -12.83
N LYS A 26 4.85 5.37 -13.28
CA LYS A 26 4.32 5.69 -14.62
C LYS A 26 5.18 5.10 -15.73
N THR A 27 6.49 5.33 -15.69
CA THR A 27 7.45 4.79 -16.66
C THR A 27 7.38 3.26 -16.71
N ASN A 28 7.38 2.61 -15.55
CA ASN A 28 7.25 1.16 -15.47
C ASN A 28 5.89 0.65 -15.98
N CYS A 29 4.79 1.38 -15.77
CA CYS A 29 3.48 1.01 -16.34
C CYS A 29 3.50 1.13 -17.88
N GLY A 30 3.96 2.26 -18.40
CA GLY A 30 4.07 2.49 -19.85
C GLY A 30 4.94 1.46 -20.56
N ALA A 31 6.09 1.07 -19.97
CA ALA A 31 6.98 0.07 -20.54
C ALA A 31 6.35 -1.33 -20.67
N HIS A 32 5.32 -1.63 -19.87
CA HIS A 32 4.60 -2.90 -19.89
C HIS A 32 3.19 -2.80 -20.50
N GLY A 33 2.82 -1.64 -21.06
CA GLY A 33 1.49 -1.41 -21.61
C GLY A 33 0.38 -1.47 -20.56
N THR A 34 0.69 -1.21 -19.29
CA THR A 34 -0.29 -1.16 -18.20
C THR A 34 -0.56 0.25 -17.74
N GLU A 35 -1.59 0.41 -16.92
CA GLU A 35 -2.06 1.71 -16.47
C GLU A 35 -1.55 2.06 -15.07
N PHE A 36 -1.33 3.35 -14.86
CA PHE A 36 -1.11 3.94 -13.54
C PHE A 36 -2.09 5.09 -13.35
N GLN A 37 -2.81 5.09 -12.23
CA GLN A 37 -3.72 6.17 -11.88
C GLN A 37 -3.65 6.48 -10.39
N ILE A 38 -3.97 7.74 -10.06
CA ILE A 38 -4.13 8.22 -8.68
C ILE A 38 -5.60 8.57 -8.49
N VAL A 39 -6.17 8.15 -7.36
CA VAL A 39 -7.55 8.46 -6.99
C VAL A 39 -7.61 9.01 -5.58
N HIS A 40 -8.55 9.94 -5.34
CA HIS A 40 -8.76 10.59 -4.04
C HIS A 40 -10.13 10.23 -3.42
N ASP A 41 -10.81 9.25 -4.01
CA ASP A 41 -12.00 8.63 -3.46
C ASP A 41 -11.61 7.32 -2.74
N PRO A 42 -12.08 7.09 -1.49
CA PRO A 42 -11.71 5.93 -0.69
C PRO A 42 -12.25 4.59 -1.25
N CYS A 43 -13.21 4.61 -2.19
CA CYS A 43 -13.85 3.42 -2.74
C CYS A 43 -13.38 3.11 -4.17
N SER A 44 -13.16 4.12 -5.02
CA SER A 44 -12.80 3.93 -6.43
C SER A 44 -11.56 3.05 -6.66
N GLY A 45 -10.62 3.01 -5.70
CA GLY A 45 -9.43 2.17 -5.80
C GLY A 45 -9.68 0.66 -5.70
N TYR A 46 -10.87 0.24 -5.24
CA TYR A 46 -11.21 -1.16 -5.01
C TYR A 46 -11.91 -1.82 -6.21
N GLU A 47 -12.57 -1.04 -7.07
CA GLU A 47 -13.31 -1.55 -8.22
C GLU A 47 -12.38 -2.30 -9.20
N GLY A 48 -12.67 -3.58 -9.46
CA GLY A 48 -11.86 -4.41 -10.35
C GLY A 48 -10.47 -4.79 -9.81
N ALA A 49 -10.17 -4.47 -8.55
CA ALA A 49 -8.90 -4.83 -7.93
C ALA A 49 -8.81 -6.35 -7.73
N HIS A 50 -7.62 -6.90 -7.94
CA HIS A 50 -7.27 -8.30 -7.66
C HIS A 50 -6.36 -8.44 -6.43
N VAL A 51 -5.72 -7.34 -6.03
CA VAL A 51 -4.85 -7.25 -4.85
C VAL A 51 -5.11 -5.90 -4.21
N VAL A 52 -5.40 -5.89 -2.91
CA VAL A 52 -5.48 -4.68 -2.10
C VAL A 52 -4.29 -4.65 -1.14
N TYR A 53 -3.44 -3.63 -1.30
CA TYR A 53 -2.28 -3.40 -0.45
C TYR A 53 -2.55 -2.16 0.39
N SER A 54 -3.05 -2.35 1.62
CA SER A 54 -3.28 -1.22 2.53
C SER A 54 -2.00 -0.85 3.27
N ARG A 55 -1.80 0.44 3.51
CA ARG A 55 -0.69 0.98 4.31
C ARG A 55 -0.97 2.43 4.67
N HIS A 56 -0.68 2.83 5.91
CA HIS A 56 -0.58 4.25 6.28
C HIS A 56 0.81 4.81 5.96
N TRP A 57 0.86 6.09 5.65
CA TRP A 57 2.10 6.88 5.58
C TRP A 57 1.84 8.30 6.05
N MET A 58 2.93 9.06 6.20
CA MET A 58 2.89 10.42 6.69
C MET A 58 2.80 11.43 5.53
N SER A 59 2.28 12.62 5.82
CA SER A 59 2.22 13.71 4.85
C SER A 59 3.64 14.16 4.44
N PRO A 60 3.79 14.83 3.28
CA PRO A 60 5.07 15.44 2.87
C PRO A 60 5.67 16.43 3.88
N ARG A 61 4.86 16.93 4.83
CA ARG A 61 5.25 17.92 5.84
C ARG A 61 5.42 17.33 7.25
N ALA A 62 5.49 16.00 7.33
CA ALA A 62 5.66 15.29 8.58
C ALA A 62 6.94 15.67 9.34
N TYR A 63 7.96 16.13 8.63
CA TYR A 63 9.21 16.64 9.20
C TYR A 63 9.35 18.13 8.92
N VAL A 64 9.61 18.90 9.97
CA VAL A 64 9.91 20.33 9.89
C VAL A 64 11.20 20.56 10.67
N ASP A 65 12.20 21.15 10.02
CA ASP A 65 13.53 21.41 10.61
C ASP A 65 14.19 20.18 11.26
N GLY A 66 13.96 18.99 10.69
CA GLY A 66 14.49 17.71 11.19
C GLY A 66 13.67 17.08 12.32
N GLU A 67 12.61 17.73 12.79
CA GLU A 67 11.75 17.22 13.85
C GLU A 67 10.45 16.62 13.30
N PHE A 68 10.14 15.39 13.74
CA PHE A 68 8.91 14.71 13.38
C PHE A 68 7.71 15.31 14.12
N GLN A 69 6.75 15.86 13.37
CA GLN A 69 5.56 16.53 13.87
C GLN A 69 4.44 15.53 14.22
N LYS A 70 4.74 14.53 15.05
CA LYS A 70 3.87 13.37 15.32
C LYS A 70 2.42 13.73 15.64
N GLN A 71 2.20 14.68 16.56
CA GLN A 71 0.86 15.05 16.99
C GLN A 71 0.02 15.62 15.83
N LYS A 72 0.63 16.44 14.97
CA LYS A 72 -0.04 17.03 13.80
C LYS A 72 -0.41 15.96 12.77
N GLU A 73 0.48 14.99 12.54
CA GLU A 73 0.22 13.87 11.63
C GLU A 73 -0.94 13.00 12.13
N VAL A 74 -0.99 12.69 13.42
CA VAL A 74 -2.11 11.93 14.02
C VAL A 74 -3.42 12.71 13.87
N GLU A 75 -3.43 14.01 14.20
CA GLU A 75 -4.62 14.85 14.06
C GLU A 75 -5.09 14.98 12.60
N MET A 76 -4.16 14.95 11.65
CA MET A 76 -4.47 14.97 10.22
C MET A 76 -5.04 13.63 9.76
N ALA A 77 -4.46 12.50 10.18
CA ALA A 77 -4.91 11.16 9.81
C ALA A 77 -6.33 10.87 10.34
N LEU A 78 -6.63 11.29 11.57
CA LEU A 78 -7.95 11.10 12.19
C LEU A 78 -9.09 11.86 11.48
N LYS A 79 -8.79 12.78 10.55
CA LYS A 79 -9.79 13.43 9.70
C LYS A 79 -10.29 12.53 8.57
N TYR A 80 -9.64 11.39 8.34
CA TYR A 80 -9.87 10.49 7.22
C TYR A 80 -10.29 9.08 7.65
N PRO A 81 -11.24 8.90 8.60
CA PRO A 81 -11.62 7.56 9.08
C PRO A 81 -12.20 6.67 7.97
N GLN A 82 -12.78 7.26 6.92
CA GLN A 82 -13.32 6.54 5.77
C GLN A 82 -12.27 5.81 4.93
N TRP A 83 -10.97 6.08 5.13
CA TRP A 83 -9.87 5.46 4.39
C TRP A 83 -9.44 4.10 4.95
N ILE A 84 -10.03 3.66 6.07
CA ILE A 84 -9.85 2.30 6.57
C ILE A 84 -10.26 1.27 5.51
N CYS A 85 -9.45 0.23 5.33
CA CYS A 85 -9.81 -0.93 4.53
C CYS A 85 -10.77 -1.83 5.32
N ASP A 86 -12.03 -1.88 4.90
CA ASP A 86 -13.09 -2.65 5.55
C ASP A 86 -13.73 -3.66 4.58
N GLU A 87 -14.65 -4.45 5.12
CA GLU A 87 -15.35 -5.50 4.41
C GLU A 87 -16.18 -4.96 3.25
N GLU A 88 -16.78 -3.77 3.41
CA GLU A 88 -17.59 -3.11 2.38
C GLU A 88 -16.72 -2.75 1.17
N LYS A 89 -15.55 -2.14 1.39
CA LYS A 89 -14.61 -1.82 0.31
C LYS A 89 -14.01 -3.08 -0.32
N MET A 90 -13.66 -4.08 0.49
CA MET A 90 -13.19 -5.37 -0.03
C MET A 90 -14.25 -6.12 -0.83
N ALA A 91 -15.54 -5.84 -0.65
CA ALA A 91 -16.63 -6.40 -1.46
C ALA A 91 -16.76 -5.75 -2.85
N LEU A 92 -16.18 -4.56 -3.07
CA LEU A 92 -16.13 -3.90 -4.38
C LEU A 92 -15.08 -4.53 -5.33
N THR A 93 -14.19 -5.35 -4.78
CA THR A 93 -13.09 -5.99 -5.52
C THR A 93 -13.55 -7.22 -6.30
N THR A 94 -12.68 -7.74 -7.18
CA THR A 94 -12.92 -9.01 -7.90
C THR A 94 -12.33 -10.18 -7.11
N ASP A 95 -12.83 -10.38 -5.89
CA ASP A 95 -12.28 -11.36 -4.94
C ASP A 95 -10.79 -11.15 -4.64
N ALA A 96 -10.38 -9.89 -4.48
CA ALA A 96 -8.99 -9.55 -4.23
C ALA A 96 -8.43 -10.20 -2.97
N ILE A 97 -7.16 -10.57 -3.03
CA ILE A 97 -6.39 -10.83 -1.81
C ILE A 97 -6.10 -9.51 -1.08
N PHE A 98 -6.10 -9.55 0.24
CA PHE A 98 -5.64 -8.46 1.09
C PHE A 98 -4.21 -8.71 1.56
N THR A 99 -3.36 -7.67 1.50
CA THR A 99 -1.99 -7.75 1.98
C THR A 99 -1.53 -6.48 2.69
N HIS A 100 -0.50 -6.61 3.52
CA HIS A 100 0.04 -5.55 4.37
C HIS A 100 1.51 -5.88 4.76
N PRO A 101 2.42 -4.89 4.84
CA PRO A 101 3.84 -5.13 5.16
C PRO A 101 4.11 -5.43 6.64
N MET A 102 3.18 -5.06 7.51
CA MET A 102 3.25 -5.08 8.98
C MET A 102 4.29 -4.10 9.57
N PRO A 103 4.14 -3.67 10.85
CA PRO A 103 3.02 -3.93 11.77
C PRO A 103 1.71 -3.30 11.27
N VAL A 104 0.57 -3.95 11.54
CA VAL A 104 -0.77 -3.47 11.13
C VAL A 104 -1.36 -2.61 12.24
N ASP A 105 -1.78 -1.37 11.95
CA ASP A 105 -2.62 -0.58 12.87
C ASP A 105 -4.10 -0.95 12.68
N ARG A 106 -4.51 -2.01 13.38
CA ARG A 106 -5.87 -2.57 13.33
C ARG A 106 -6.88 -1.55 13.88
N GLY A 107 -7.96 -1.34 13.13
CA GLY A 107 -8.99 -0.35 13.44
C GLY A 107 -8.72 1.06 12.87
N HIS A 108 -7.53 1.30 12.31
CA HIS A 108 -7.22 2.56 11.61
C HIS A 108 -6.91 2.33 10.13
N GLU A 109 -6.03 1.38 9.80
CA GLU A 109 -5.65 1.07 8.42
C GLU A 109 -6.54 0.01 7.77
N VAL A 110 -7.00 -0.92 8.60
CA VAL A 110 -7.77 -2.09 8.18
C VAL A 110 -8.58 -2.62 9.36
N THR A 111 -9.78 -3.14 9.09
CA THR A 111 -10.59 -3.83 10.11
C THR A 111 -10.00 -5.19 10.48
N ASP A 112 -10.32 -5.67 11.67
CA ASP A 112 -9.86 -6.99 12.12
C ASP A 112 -10.36 -8.13 11.23
N ALA A 113 -11.60 -8.00 10.73
CA ALA A 113 -12.22 -8.98 9.86
C ALA A 113 -11.52 -9.09 8.49
N VAL A 114 -11.02 -7.98 7.93
CA VAL A 114 -10.22 -8.02 6.69
C VAL A 114 -8.83 -8.54 6.98
N ALA A 115 -8.13 -8.00 7.99
CA ALA A 115 -6.75 -8.36 8.29
C ALA A 115 -6.58 -9.83 8.72
N SER A 116 -7.57 -10.40 9.41
CA SER A 116 -7.61 -11.81 9.83
C SER A 116 -8.54 -12.67 8.96
N GLY A 117 -9.08 -12.11 7.88
CA GLY A 117 -10.05 -12.77 7.02
C GLY A 117 -9.42 -13.81 6.10
N PRO A 118 -10.25 -14.64 5.44
CA PRO A 118 -9.79 -15.74 4.59
C PRO A 118 -9.02 -15.29 3.34
N ARG A 119 -9.18 -14.02 2.92
CA ARG A 119 -8.47 -13.42 1.78
C ARG A 119 -7.17 -12.71 2.19
N SER A 120 -6.85 -12.68 3.49
CA SER A 120 -5.64 -12.06 4.01
C SER A 120 -4.43 -12.96 3.78
N VAL A 121 -3.41 -12.43 3.11
CA VAL A 121 -2.13 -13.13 2.89
C VAL A 121 -0.98 -12.47 3.67
N ILE A 122 -1.29 -11.68 4.70
CA ILE A 122 -0.27 -10.91 5.46
C ILE A 122 0.83 -11.80 6.05
N TYR A 123 0.47 -13.01 6.51
CA TYR A 123 1.44 -13.96 7.05
C TYR A 123 2.27 -14.64 5.95
N ASN A 124 1.68 -14.93 4.78
CA ASN A 124 2.45 -15.44 3.64
C ASN A 124 3.46 -14.41 3.15
N VAL A 125 3.08 -13.12 3.10
CA VAL A 125 4.01 -12.03 2.74
C VAL A 125 5.13 -11.90 3.77
N ALA A 126 4.83 -12.06 5.06
CA ALA A 126 5.84 -12.05 6.11
C ALA A 126 6.80 -13.25 6.01
N GLU A 127 6.29 -14.45 5.76
CA GLU A 127 7.10 -15.65 5.55
C GLU A 127 8.01 -15.49 4.32
N ASN A 128 7.44 -14.98 3.22
CA ASN A 128 8.18 -14.76 1.97
C ASN A 128 9.35 -13.77 2.11
N ARG A 129 9.35 -12.89 3.12
CA ARG A 129 10.52 -12.03 3.42
C ARG A 129 11.79 -12.85 3.67
N LEU A 130 11.69 -13.97 4.38
CA LEU A 130 12.83 -14.86 4.63
C LEU A 130 13.38 -15.42 3.32
N HIS A 131 12.49 -15.92 2.46
CA HIS A 131 12.88 -16.54 1.20
C HIS A 131 13.50 -15.52 0.22
N VAL A 132 12.91 -14.33 0.13
CA VAL A 132 13.44 -13.24 -0.70
C VAL A 132 14.82 -12.80 -0.20
N GLN A 133 15.02 -12.67 1.11
CA GLN A 133 16.33 -12.30 1.68
C GLN A 133 17.39 -13.39 1.43
N LYS A 134 17.04 -14.67 1.57
CA LYS A 134 17.92 -15.78 1.21
C LYS A 134 18.33 -15.73 -0.27
N ALA A 135 17.38 -15.50 -1.16
CA ALA A 135 17.65 -15.40 -2.60
C ALA A 135 18.57 -14.21 -2.90
N LEU A 136 18.35 -13.06 -2.26
CA LEU A 136 19.20 -11.89 -2.41
C LEU A 136 20.64 -12.18 -1.97
N MET A 137 20.85 -12.77 -0.79
CA MET A 137 22.18 -13.13 -0.29
C MET A 137 22.86 -14.17 -1.19
N ALA A 138 22.12 -15.16 -1.68
CA ALA A 138 22.66 -16.16 -2.60
C ALA A 138 23.17 -15.51 -3.89
N LEU A 139 22.42 -14.57 -4.46
CA LEU A 139 22.79 -13.86 -5.70
C LEU A 139 23.95 -12.88 -5.54
N THR A 140 24.08 -12.21 -4.38
CA THR A 140 25.07 -11.13 -4.21
C THR A 140 26.31 -11.54 -3.40
N MET A 141 26.22 -12.61 -2.61
CA MET A 141 27.27 -13.05 -1.68
C MET A 141 27.61 -14.54 -1.81
N GLY A 142 26.81 -15.32 -2.55
CA GLY A 142 26.91 -16.77 -2.57
C GLY A 142 27.97 -17.34 -3.52
N ASN A 143 28.57 -16.53 -4.40
CA ASN A 143 29.42 -17.01 -5.51
C ASN A 143 28.77 -18.17 -6.30
N LEU A 144 27.46 -18.06 -6.55
CA LEU A 144 26.71 -18.94 -7.45
C LEU A 144 26.88 -18.51 -8.91
#